data_AF-K0C7A4-F1
#
_entry.id   AF-K0C7A4-F1
#
_cell.length_a   1.000
_cell.length_b   1.000
_cell.length_c   1.000
_cell.angle_alpha   90.00
_cell.angle_beta   90.00
_cell.angle_gamma   90.00
#
_symmetry.space_group_name_H-M   'P 1'
#
loop_
_entity.id
_entity.type
_entity.pdbx_description
1 polymer ?
#
loop_
_entity_poly.entity_id
_entity_poly.type
_entity_poly.pdbx_seq_one_letter_code
_entity_poly.pdbx_strand_id
1 'polypeptide(L)' 'MSRLSPNRRHNTPTRIFAVPVLIAVISLIGLVAALLGDGVLDVMSWVGLAMPVVMIGWAMVKRR' A
#
# COMPACT_ATOMS: atom_id res chain seq x y z
N MET A 1 -28.84 -36.30 12.51
CA MET A 1 -27.48 -35.72 12.64
C MET A 1 -27.17 -34.85 11.42
N SER A 2 -27.53 -33.56 11.45
CA SER A 2 -27.15 -32.58 10.42
C SER A 2 -25.75 -32.04 10.70
N ARG A 3 -24.81 -32.30 9.80
CA ARG A 3 -23.40 -31.90 9.92
C ARG A 3 -23.30 -30.37 9.88
N LEU A 4 -22.83 -29.76 10.97
CA LEU A 4 -22.42 -28.36 10.98
C LEU A 4 -21.17 -28.24 10.10
N SER A 5 -21.33 -27.70 8.90
CA SER A 5 -20.20 -27.30 8.06
C SER A 5 -19.44 -26.17 8.78
N PRO A 6 -18.18 -26.36 9.18
CA PRO A 6 -17.40 -25.29 9.77
C PRO A 6 -17.16 -24.21 8.70
N ASN A 7 -17.78 -23.05 8.90
CA ASN A 7 -17.51 -21.84 8.15
C ASN A 7 -16.08 -21.39 8.44
N ARG A 8 -15.11 -21.89 7.67
CA ARG A 8 -13.72 -21.44 7.75
C ARG A 8 -13.67 -19.99 7.25
N ARG A 9 -13.77 -19.05 8.20
CA ARG A 9 -13.26 -17.69 7.98
C ARG A 9 -11.76 -17.83 7.71
N HIS A 10 -11.39 -17.76 6.44
CA HIS A 10 -10.00 -17.63 6.03
C HIS A 10 -9.52 -16.28 6.53
N ASN A 11 -8.89 -16.26 7.71
CA ASN A 11 -8.18 -15.10 8.22
C ASN A 11 -6.92 -14.96 7.37
N THR A 12 -7.02 -14.22 6.28
CA THR A 12 -5.90 -14.05 5.36
C THR A 12 -4.78 -13.26 6.06
N PRO A 13 -3.56 -13.80 6.15
CA PRO A 13 -2.41 -13.13 6.78
C PRO A 13 -2.03 -11.80 6.11
N THR A 14 -2.58 -11.52 4.92
CA THR A 14 -2.49 -10.23 4.23
C THR A 14 -2.92 -9.03 5.07
N ARG A 15 -3.82 -9.20 6.04
CA ARG A 15 -4.26 -8.10 6.91
C ARG A 15 -3.17 -7.64 7.88
N ILE A 16 -2.26 -8.54 8.26
CA ILE A 16 -1.14 -8.24 9.17
C ILE A 16 0.00 -7.57 8.40
N PHE A 17 0.25 -7.99 7.15
CA PHE A 17 1.30 -7.43 6.30
C PHE A 17 0.90 -6.13 5.58
N ALA A 18 -0.38 -5.77 5.53
CA ALA A 18 -0.84 -4.52 4.90
C ALA A 18 -0.30 -3.26 5.61
N VAL A 19 -0.28 -3.26 6.94
CA VAL A 19 0.17 -2.10 7.74
C VAL A 19 1.67 -1.82 7.53
N PRO A 20 2.58 -2.82 7.63
CA PRO A 20 3.99 -2.63 7.29
C PRO A 20 4.23 -2.16 5.86
N VAL A 21 3.50 -2.70 4.88
CA VAL A 21 3.66 -2.32 3.47
C VAL A 21 3.28 -0.86 3.24
N LEU A 22 2.19 -0.40 3.85
CA LEU A 22 1.77 1.00 3.75
C LEU A 22 2.84 1.94 4.32
N ILE A 23 3.38 1.62 5.50
CA ILE A 23 4.44 2.41 6.14
C ILE A 23 5.71 2.41 5.28
N ALA A 24 6.10 1.27 4.71
CA ALA A 24 7.26 1.16 3.84
C ALA A 24 7.11 2.03 2.59
N VAL A 25 5.92 2.04 1.96
CA VAL A 25 5.63 2.90 0.80
C VAL A 25 5.69 4.38 1.16
N ILE A 26 5.06 4.78 2.29
CA ILE A 26 5.08 6.18 2.75
C ILE A 26 6.51 6.63 3.04
N SER A 27 7.30 5.80 3.75
CA SER A 27 8.70 6.12 4.06
C SER A 27 9.57 6.19 2.81
N LEU A 28 9.37 5.29 1.83
CA LEU A 28 10.12 5.33 0.58
C LEU A 28 9.82 6.61 -0.20
N ILE A 29 8.55 7.02 -0.27
CA ILE A 29 8.15 8.29 -0.89
C ILE A 29 8.81 9.46 -0.17
N GLY A 30 8.76 9.50 1.17
CA GLY A 30 9.36 10.57 1.96
C GLY A 30 10.90 10.64 1.82
N LEU A 31 11.55 9.48 1.76
CA LEU A 31 13.00 9.39 1.56
C LEU A 31 13.40 9.87 0.17
N VAL A 32 12.69 9.43 -0.87
CA VAL A 32 12.97 9.93 -2.22
C VAL A 32 12.67 11.41 -2.29
N ALA A 33 11.56 11.90 -1.75
CA ALA A 33 11.26 13.33 -1.71
C ALA A 33 12.36 14.15 -0.99
N ALA A 34 12.96 13.60 0.07
CA ALA A 34 14.07 14.24 0.77
C ALA A 34 15.38 14.27 -0.05
N LEU A 35 15.71 13.19 -0.76
CA LEU A 35 16.85 13.17 -1.68
C LEU A 35 16.64 14.05 -2.91
N LEU A 36 15.42 14.06 -3.45
CA LEU A 36 15.06 14.76 -4.68
C LEU A 36 14.72 16.24 -4.42
N GLY A 37 14.52 16.65 -3.17
CA GLY A 37 14.35 18.05 -2.77
C GLY A 37 15.50 18.98 -3.17
N ASP A 38 16.64 18.41 -3.57
CA ASP A 38 17.77 19.13 -4.17
C ASP A 38 17.62 19.35 -5.70
N GLY A 39 16.56 18.82 -6.33
CA GLY A 39 16.24 18.87 -7.76
C GLY A 39 14.72 19.05 -8.00
N VAL A 40 14.19 20.21 -7.64
CA VAL A 40 12.75 20.56 -7.50
C VAL A 40 11.85 20.16 -8.70
N LEU A 41 12.35 20.25 -9.93
CA LEU A 41 11.56 19.96 -11.13
C LEU A 41 11.33 18.46 -11.39
N ASP A 42 12.28 17.60 -10.98
CA ASP A 42 12.13 16.15 -11.12
C ASP A 42 11.11 15.60 -10.10
N VAL A 43 11.06 16.20 -8.91
CA VAL A 43 10.13 15.81 -7.84
C VAL A 43 8.67 16.04 -8.24
N MET A 44 8.39 17.15 -8.94
CA MET A 44 7.02 17.46 -9.39
C MET A 44 6.51 16.43 -10.39
N SER A 45 7.38 15.95 -11.29
CA SER A 45 7.05 14.87 -12.22
C SER A 45 6.88 13.52 -11.49
N TRP A 46 7.72 13.25 -10.49
CA TRP A 46 7.70 12.02 -9.71
C TRP A 46 6.48 11.91 -8.77
N VAL A 47 6.01 13.03 -8.21
CA VAL A 47 4.77 13.08 -7.41
C VAL A 47 3.54 12.79 -8.28
N GLY A 48 3.52 13.26 -9.54
CA GLY A 48 2.51 12.90 -10.52
C GLY A 48 2.45 11.40 -10.81
N LEU A 49 3.60 10.72 -10.79
CA LEU A 49 3.71 9.26 -10.92
C LEU A 49 3.44 8.49 -9.63
N ALA A 50 3.68 9.07 -8.45
CA ALA A 50 3.39 8.43 -7.17
C ALA A 50 1.89 8.34 -6.89
N MET A 51 1.11 9.32 -7.38
CA MET A 51 -0.35 9.38 -7.24
C MET A 51 -1.07 8.09 -7.72
N PRO A 52 -0.84 7.59 -8.95
CA PRO A 52 -1.43 6.33 -9.40
C PRO A 52 -0.92 5.11 -8.62
N VAL A 53 0.34 5.09 -8.19
CA VAL A 53 0.91 3.97 -7.41
C VAL A 53 0.23 3.85 -6.05
N VAL A 54 0.04 4.98 -5.34
CA VAL A 54 -0.69 5.03 -4.07
C VAL A 54 -2.15 4.62 -4.29
N MET A 55 -2.78 5.08 -5.37
CA MET A 55 -4.17 4.77 -5.69
C MET A 55 -4.37 3.28 -6.03
N ILE A 56 -3.42 2.65 -6.71
CA ILE A 56 -3.42 1.19 -6.95
C ILE A 56 -3.20 0.41 -5.65
N GLY A 57 -2.24 0.83 -4.83
CA GLY A 57 -2.01 0.23 -3.50
C GLY A 57 -3.26 0.30 -2.63
N TRP A 58 -3.93 1.45 -2.61
CA TRP A 58 -5.18 1.64 -1.89
C TRP A 58 -6.33 0.82 -2.47
N ALA A 59 -6.45 0.75 -3.80
CA ALA A 59 -7.47 -0.07 -4.45
C ALA A 59 -7.27 -1.57 -4.19
N MET A 60 -6.04 -2.06 -4.13
CA MET A 60 -5.73 -3.45 -3.76
C MET A 60 -6.04 -3.74 -2.28
N VAL A 61 -5.77 -2.78 -1.39
CA VAL A 61 -6.12 -2.89 0.04
C VAL A 61 -7.64 -2.83 0.23
N LYS A 62 -8.35 -1.98 -0.52
CA LYS A 62 -9.81 -1.81 -0.42
C LYS A 62 -10.61 -2.90 -1.14
N ARG A 63 -10.02 -3.62 -2.10
CA ARG A 63 -10.65 -4.77 -2.79
C ARG A 63 -10.57 -6.08 -2.01
N ARG A 64 -10.07 -6.10 -0.76
CA ARG A 64 -10.04 -7.29 0.08
C ARG A 64 -10.65 -7.07 1.45
#